data_AF-A0A7J4UKJ8-F1
#
_entry.id   AF-A0A7J4UKJ8-F1
#
_cell.length_a   1.000
_cell.length_b   1.000
_cell.length_c   1.000
_cell.angle_alpha   90.00
_cell.angle_beta   90.00
_cell.angle_gamma   90.00
#
_symmetry.space_group_name_H-M   'P 1'
#
loop_
_entity.id
_entity.type
_entity.pdbx_description
1 polymer ?
#
loop_
_entity_poly.entity_id
_entity_poly.type
_entity_poly.pdbx_seq_one_letter_code
_entity_poly.pdbx_strand_id
1 'polypeptide(L)'
;MKKLEVQLQDLRKKGEEILEQIDQRNSRKKIQCSSCEKYHAIGRLAVIQTHWYEKPYGCTGGDNWYEGELQYVCPTNNVRNRLLFNNHDVPWQERDKFENNPEAQFKRSYKKLFGDVIDEYDEKGSSSWVNNLYVDKNRKKFGLVEKKKEEK
;
A
#
# COMPACT_ATOMS: atom_id res chain seq x y z
N MET A 1 42.22 -4.70 5.12
CA MET A 1 40.97 -3.93 5.33
C MET A 1 40.33 -3.47 4.01
N LYS A 2 41.07 -2.86 3.06
CA LYS A 2 40.54 -2.42 1.74
C LYS A 2 39.75 -3.46 0.93
N LYS A 3 40.12 -4.75 0.98
CA LYS A 3 39.41 -5.83 0.25
C LYS A 3 37.97 -6.03 0.73
N LEU A 4 37.73 -5.93 2.04
CA LEU A 4 36.41 -6.16 2.62
C LEU A 4 35.47 -4.97 2.35
N GLU A 5 35.99 -3.75 2.35
CA GLU A 5 35.25 -2.53 2.00
C GLU A 5 34.76 -2.57 0.55
N VAL A 6 35.63 -2.98 -0.38
CA VAL A 6 35.27 -3.16 -1.80
C VAL A 6 34.19 -4.24 -1.95
N GLN A 7 34.34 -5.38 -1.27
CA GLN A 7 33.32 -6.44 -1.29
C GLN A 7 31.97 -5.96 -0.73
N LEU A 8 31.97 -5.19 0.35
CA LEU A 8 30.75 -4.62 0.93
C LEU A 8 30.07 -3.64 -0.04
N GLN A 9 30.85 -2.80 -0.72
CA GLN A 9 30.34 -1.86 -1.71
C GLN A 9 29.69 -2.58 -2.92
N ASP A 10 30.35 -3.62 -3.44
CA ASP A 10 29.80 -4.44 -4.52
C ASP A 10 28.49 -5.14 -4.11
N LEU A 11 28.41 -5.65 -2.88
CA LEU A 11 27.20 -6.27 -2.36
C LEU A 11 26.06 -5.27 -2.20
N ARG A 12 26.35 -4.04 -1.74
CA ARG A 12 25.35 -2.97 -1.66
C ARG A 12 24.80 -2.62 -3.03
N LYS A 13 25.68 -2.42 -4.01
CA LYS A 13 25.29 -2.12 -5.40
C LYS A 13 24.41 -3.22 -5.99
N LYS A 14 24.80 -4.49 -5.84
CA LYS A 14 24.00 -5.63 -6.28
C LYS A 14 22.64 -5.68 -5.57
N GLY A 15 22.61 -5.35 -4.28
CA GLY A 15 21.37 -5.23 -3.52
C GLY A 15 20.43 -4.16 -4.10
N GLU A 16 20.96 -2.98 -4.42
CA GLU A 16 20.20 -1.89 -5.04
C GLU A 16 19.65 -2.28 -6.42
N GLU A 17 20.47 -2.91 -7.27
CA GLU A 17 20.05 -3.41 -8.59
C GLU A 17 18.90 -4.43 -8.47
N ILE A 18 18.95 -5.33 -7.50
CA ILE A 18 17.89 -6.31 -7.25
C ILE A 18 16.60 -5.61 -6.77
N LEU A 19 16.72 -4.65 -5.85
CA LEU A 19 15.57 -3.88 -5.36
C LEU A 19 14.90 -3.10 -6.49
N GLU A 20 15.68 -2.49 -7.38
CA GLU A 20 15.15 -1.78 -8.54
C GLU A 20 14.39 -2.73 -9.49
N GLN A 21 14.95 -3.92 -9.77
CA GLN A 21 14.26 -4.93 -10.59
C GLN A 21 12.95 -5.39 -9.95
N ILE A 22 12.91 -5.53 -8.63
CA ILE A 22 11.69 -5.85 -7.88
C ILE A 22 10.66 -4.73 -8.04
N ASP A 23 11.07 -3.46 -7.88
CA ASP A 23 10.21 -2.30 -8.02
C ASP A 23 9.66 -2.16 -9.45
N GLN A 24 10.49 -2.35 -10.48
CA GLN A 24 10.08 -2.36 -11.89
C GLN A 24 9.07 -3.48 -12.19
N ARG A 25 9.26 -4.67 -11.60
CA ARG A 25 8.30 -5.77 -11.74
C ARG A 25 6.99 -5.46 -11.00
N ASN A 26 7.08 -4.87 -9.82
CA ASN A 26 5.95 -4.55 -8.96
C ASN A 26 5.08 -3.43 -9.56
N SER A 27 5.67 -2.40 -10.16
CA SER A 27 4.93 -1.32 -10.84
C SER A 27 4.11 -1.82 -12.04
N ARG A 28 4.53 -2.92 -12.68
CA ARG A 28 3.80 -3.59 -13.77
C ARG A 28 2.70 -4.54 -13.29
N LYS A 29 2.64 -4.88 -11.98
CA LYS A 29 1.53 -5.70 -11.45
C LYS A 29 0.22 -4.96 -11.66
N LYS A 30 -0.84 -5.73 -11.90
CA LYS A 30 -2.17 -5.19 -12.17
C LYS A 30 -3.12 -5.38 -11.00
N ILE A 31 -3.91 -4.34 -10.70
CA ILE A 31 -5.02 -4.32 -9.76
C ILE A 31 -6.33 -4.19 -10.55
N GLN A 32 -7.36 -4.93 -10.15
CA GLN A 32 -8.68 -4.90 -10.80
C GLN A 32 -9.56 -3.81 -10.18
N CYS A 33 -10.24 -3.01 -11.01
CA CYS A 33 -11.31 -2.12 -10.56
C CYS A 33 -12.53 -2.93 -10.11
N SER A 34 -13.07 -2.62 -8.92
CA SER A 34 -14.28 -3.30 -8.42
C SER A 34 -15.57 -2.74 -9.03
N SER A 35 -15.50 -1.66 -9.81
CA SER A 35 -16.67 -1.06 -10.48
C SER A 35 -16.80 -1.45 -11.95
N CYS A 36 -15.70 -1.50 -12.71
CA CYS A 36 -15.73 -1.87 -14.14
C CYS A 36 -14.96 -3.17 -14.47
N GLU A 37 -14.42 -3.84 -13.45
CA GLU A 37 -13.71 -5.12 -13.55
C GLU A 37 -12.43 -5.13 -14.42
N LYS A 38 -12.03 -3.98 -14.97
CA LYS A 38 -10.80 -3.83 -15.75
C LYS A 38 -9.56 -3.83 -14.86
N TYR A 39 -8.45 -4.31 -15.43
CA TYR A 39 -7.16 -4.39 -14.78
C TYR A 39 -6.25 -3.24 -15.20
N HIS A 40 -5.62 -2.58 -14.22
CA HIS A 40 -4.70 -1.47 -14.44
C HIS A 40 -3.37 -1.74 -13.76
N ALA A 41 -2.26 -1.39 -14.43
CA ALA A 41 -0.92 -1.50 -13.85
C ALA A 41 -0.73 -0.44 -12.74
N ILE A 42 -0.08 -0.81 -11.64
CA ILE A 42 0.14 0.07 -10.49
C ILE A 42 0.82 1.38 -10.90
N GLY A 43 1.91 1.30 -11.67
CA GLY A 43 2.65 2.48 -12.16
C GLY A 43 1.91 3.35 -13.18
N ARG A 44 0.64 3.04 -13.50
CA ARG A 44 -0.24 3.87 -14.35
C ARG A 44 -1.46 4.39 -13.60
N LEU A 45 -1.57 4.10 -12.31
CA LEU A 45 -2.67 4.55 -11.47
C LEU A 45 -2.20 5.74 -10.63
N ALA A 46 -3.07 6.72 -10.46
CA ALA A 46 -2.96 7.70 -9.38
C ALA A 46 -3.56 7.08 -8.12
N VAL A 47 -2.79 7.08 -7.04
CA VAL A 47 -3.23 6.66 -5.70
C VAL A 47 -3.46 7.88 -4.84
N ILE A 48 -4.49 7.81 -4.01
CA ILE A 48 -4.83 8.80 -3.01
C ILE A 48 -4.49 8.20 -1.65
N GLN A 49 -3.65 8.90 -0.89
CA GLN A 49 -3.43 8.64 0.52
C GLN A 49 -4.36 9.54 1.31
N THR A 50 -5.37 8.97 1.96
CA THR A 50 -6.20 9.77 2.86
C THR A 50 -5.47 10.03 4.18
N HIS A 51 -5.87 11.07 4.89
CA HIS A 51 -5.38 11.37 6.23
C HIS A 51 -6.55 11.57 7.18
N TRP A 52 -6.35 11.19 8.44
CA TRP A 52 -7.29 11.51 9.52
C TRP A 52 -6.60 12.39 10.55
N TYR A 53 -7.38 13.29 11.13
CA TYR A 53 -6.93 14.27 12.10
C TYR A 53 -7.13 13.77 13.52
N GLU A 54 -6.07 13.83 14.33
CA GLU A 54 -6.16 13.69 15.78
C GLU A 54 -5.95 15.05 16.42
N LYS A 55 -6.99 15.53 17.10
CA LYS A 55 -6.89 16.78 17.87
C LYS A 55 -5.91 16.61 19.03
N PRO A 56 -5.11 17.64 19.34
CA PRO A 56 -4.22 17.59 20.49
C PRO A 56 -5.02 17.47 21.81
N TYR A 57 -4.48 16.69 22.74
CA TYR A 57 -4.97 16.61 24.12
C TYR A 57 -4.15 17.56 25.00
N GLY A 58 -4.49 18.85 24.97
CA GLY A 58 -3.91 19.88 25.85
C GLY A 58 -3.19 21.02 25.14
N CYS A 59 -2.77 22.03 25.91
CA CYS A 59 -2.25 23.31 25.38
C CYS A 59 -0.81 23.25 24.84
N THR A 60 -0.13 22.10 24.91
CA THR A 60 1.26 21.92 24.47
C THR A 60 1.41 21.00 23.26
N GLY A 61 0.32 20.37 22.79
CA GLY A 61 0.33 19.48 21.62
C GLY A 61 0.05 20.24 20.33
N GLY A 62 0.69 19.82 19.23
CA GLY A 62 0.35 20.25 17.87
C GLY A 62 -0.71 19.36 17.23
N ASP A 63 -1.29 19.85 16.13
CA ASP A 63 -2.21 19.09 15.27
C ASP A 63 -1.50 17.90 14.63
N ASN A 64 -2.07 16.69 14.75
CA ASN A 64 -1.51 15.48 14.15
C ASN A 64 -2.40 14.98 13.02
N TRP A 65 -1.76 14.62 11.91
CA TRP A 65 -2.40 13.98 10.76
C TRP A 65 -1.72 12.64 10.52
N TYR A 66 -2.50 11.58 10.45
CA TYR A 66 -2.00 10.23 10.23
C TYR A 66 -2.48 9.68 8.91
N GLU A 67 -1.64 8.88 8.25
CA GLU A 67 -2.00 8.18 7.03
C GLU A 67 -3.18 7.23 7.27
N GLY A 68 -4.28 7.47 6.57
CA GLY A 68 -5.44 6.59 6.46
C GLY A 68 -5.27 5.56 5.35
N GLU A 69 -6.38 5.14 4.75
CA GLU A 69 -6.40 4.13 3.68
C GLU A 69 -5.83 4.65 2.35
N LEU A 70 -5.33 3.72 1.52
CA LEU A 70 -5.05 4.02 0.11
C LEU A 70 -6.31 3.82 -0.73
N GLN A 71 -6.56 4.77 -1.63
CA GLN A 71 -7.56 4.65 -2.67
C GLN A 71 -6.90 4.83 -4.04
N TYR A 72 -7.46 4.34 -5.13
CA TYR A 72 -7.00 4.73 -6.46
C TYR A 72 -8.16 5.11 -7.37
N VAL A 73 -7.92 6.03 -8.29
CA VAL A 73 -8.93 6.44 -9.28
C VAL A 73 -8.84 5.51 -10.48
N CYS A 74 -9.94 4.85 -10.84
CA CYS A 74 -9.95 4.02 -12.04
C CYS A 74 -9.91 4.90 -13.30
N PRO A 75 -8.93 4.73 -14.20
CA PRO A 75 -8.79 5.58 -15.38
C PRO A 75 -9.87 5.31 -16.45
N THR A 76 -10.69 4.27 -16.29
CA THR A 76 -11.78 3.95 -17.25
C THR A 76 -13.10 4.64 -16.89
N ASN A 77 -13.45 4.69 -15.61
CA ASN A 77 -14.77 5.17 -15.17
C ASN A 77 -14.69 6.21 -14.04
N ASN A 78 -13.49 6.65 -13.68
CA ASN A 78 -13.20 7.66 -12.68
C ASN A 78 -13.71 7.34 -11.26
N VAL A 79 -14.07 6.09 -10.98
CA VAL A 79 -14.55 5.66 -9.65
C VAL A 79 -13.35 5.44 -8.73
N ARG A 80 -13.44 5.97 -7.50
CA ARG A 80 -12.45 5.75 -6.44
C ARG A 80 -12.56 4.32 -5.91
N ASN A 81 -11.46 3.59 -5.89
CA ASN A 81 -11.38 2.23 -5.39
C ASN A 81 -10.63 2.25 -4.06
N ARG A 82 -11.35 2.08 -2.96
CA ARG A 82 -10.79 2.00 -1.60
C ARG A 82 -10.10 0.65 -1.43
N LEU A 83 -8.78 0.62 -1.24
CA LEU A 83 -8.04 -0.62 -1.08
C LEU A 83 -8.20 -1.11 0.36
N LEU A 84 -9.03 -2.14 0.54
CA LEU A 84 -9.32 -2.70 1.85
C LEU A 84 -8.49 -3.96 2.10
N PHE A 85 -8.09 -4.15 3.36
CA PHE A 85 -7.31 -5.30 3.82
C PHE A 85 -7.93 -5.90 5.09
N ASN A 86 -8.46 -7.11 4.98
CA ASN A 86 -9.21 -7.73 6.07
C ASN A 86 -8.31 -8.62 6.92
N ASN A 87 -7.94 -8.19 8.12
CA ASN A 87 -7.03 -8.92 8.99
C ASN A 87 -7.73 -9.65 10.16
N HIS A 88 -8.97 -10.09 9.94
CA HIS A 88 -9.79 -10.68 11.00
C HIS A 88 -9.28 -12.05 11.49
N ASP A 89 -8.49 -12.73 10.68
CA ASP A 89 -7.82 -14.00 10.98
C ASP A 89 -6.63 -13.88 11.95
N VAL A 90 -6.26 -12.65 12.33
CA VAL A 90 -5.22 -12.35 13.31
C VAL A 90 -5.86 -11.82 14.61
N PRO A 91 -5.40 -12.23 15.81
CA PRO A 91 -5.84 -11.66 17.08
C PRO A 91 -5.70 -10.14 17.08
N TRP A 92 -6.69 -9.43 17.65
CA TRP A 92 -6.77 -7.97 17.56
C TRP A 92 -5.48 -7.26 17.99
N GLN A 93 -4.87 -7.70 19.09
CA GLN A 93 -3.63 -7.17 19.67
C GLN A 93 -2.39 -7.34 18.78
N GLU A 94 -2.47 -8.20 17.76
CA GLU A 94 -1.37 -8.50 16.85
C GLU A 94 -1.54 -7.91 15.45
N ARG A 95 -2.70 -7.31 15.16
CA ARG A 95 -3.04 -6.81 13.81
C ARG A 95 -2.17 -5.65 13.36
N ASP A 96 -1.71 -4.83 14.29
CA ASP A 96 -0.88 -3.65 14.01
C ASP A 96 0.60 -4.01 13.78
N LYS A 97 1.02 -5.23 14.16
CA LYS A 97 2.38 -5.70 13.93
C LYS A 97 2.63 -5.84 12.43
N PHE A 98 3.75 -5.30 11.94
CA PHE A 98 4.04 -5.21 10.51
C PHE A 98 4.01 -6.58 9.81
N GLU A 99 4.50 -7.63 10.46
CA GLU A 99 4.49 -9.01 9.97
C GLU A 99 3.08 -9.55 9.71
N ASN A 100 2.09 -9.05 10.44
CA ASN A 100 0.69 -9.44 10.32
C ASN A 100 -0.15 -8.41 9.57
N ASN A 101 0.38 -7.21 9.26
CA ASN A 101 -0.39 -6.12 8.67
C ASN A 101 -0.18 -6.04 7.15
N PRO A 102 -1.07 -6.65 6.33
CA PRO A 102 -0.93 -6.63 4.87
C PRO A 102 -1.09 -5.23 4.27
N GLU A 103 -1.84 -4.32 4.90
CA GLU A 103 -1.99 -2.95 4.43
C GLU A 103 -0.66 -2.19 4.58
N ALA A 104 -0.04 -2.27 5.75
CA ALA A 104 1.26 -1.64 6.01
C ALA A 104 2.35 -2.20 5.07
N GLN A 105 2.35 -3.52 4.85
CA GLN A 105 3.24 -4.17 3.88
C GLN A 105 3.00 -3.64 2.46
N PHE A 106 1.73 -3.53 2.04
CA PHE A 106 1.38 -3.03 0.72
C PHE A 106 1.79 -1.57 0.54
N LYS A 107 1.50 -0.69 1.51
CA LYS A 107 1.94 0.72 1.48
C LYS A 107 3.45 0.82 1.33
N ARG A 108 4.22 0.11 2.14
CA ARG A 108 5.69 0.13 2.11
C ARG A 108 6.25 -0.32 0.76
N SER A 109 5.68 -1.36 0.15
CA SER A 109 6.21 -1.94 -1.08
C SER A 109 5.67 -1.29 -2.36
N TYR A 110 4.47 -0.71 -2.34
CA TYR A 110 3.77 -0.29 -3.56
C TYR A 110 3.39 1.19 -3.61
N LYS A 111 3.24 1.91 -2.50
CA LYS A 111 2.78 3.33 -2.51
C LYS A 111 3.63 4.19 -3.45
N LYS A 112 4.96 4.09 -3.33
CA LYS A 112 5.92 4.81 -4.17
C LYS A 112 5.98 4.34 -5.64
N LEU A 113 5.32 3.23 -5.98
CA LEU A 113 5.34 2.63 -7.32
C LEU A 113 4.13 3.03 -8.16
N PHE A 114 3.15 3.72 -7.56
CA PHE A 114 2.05 4.32 -8.31
C PHE A 114 2.56 5.46 -9.19
N GLY A 115 1.83 5.77 -10.26
CA GLY A 115 2.23 6.82 -11.20
C GLY A 115 2.22 8.20 -10.53
N ASP A 116 1.23 8.44 -9.68
CA ASP A 116 1.09 9.62 -8.84
C ASP A 116 0.61 9.22 -7.44
N VAL A 117 1.06 9.95 -6.41
CA VAL A 117 0.60 9.82 -5.02
C VAL A 117 0.03 11.18 -4.60
N ILE A 118 -1.25 11.20 -4.27
CA ILE A 118 -1.99 12.42 -3.90
C ILE A 118 -2.38 12.30 -2.43
N ASP A 119 -1.92 13.23 -1.59
CA ASP A 119 -2.32 13.28 -0.18
C ASP A 119 -3.62 14.10 -0.04
N GLU A 120 -4.66 13.49 0.54
CA GLU A 120 -5.98 14.09 0.74
C GLU A 120 -6.28 14.17 2.24
N TYR A 121 -6.45 15.40 2.76
CA TYR A 121 -6.64 15.68 4.19
C TYR A 121 -8.10 15.97 4.57
N ASP A 122 -8.95 16.31 3.60
CA ASP A 122 -10.37 16.58 3.81
C ASP A 122 -11.22 15.65 2.93
N GLU A 123 -12.36 15.16 3.44
CA GLU A 123 -13.37 14.41 2.65
C GLU A 123 -14.16 15.35 1.70
N LYS A 124 -13.47 16.20 0.95
CA LYS A 124 -14.09 17.14 0.01
C LYS A 124 -14.22 16.47 -1.36
N GLY A 125 -15.31 15.73 -1.54
CA GLY A 125 -15.76 15.36 -2.88
C GLY A 125 -16.80 14.25 -2.92
N SER A 126 -17.92 14.51 -3.60
CA SER A 126 -18.98 13.55 -3.90
C SER A 126 -18.57 12.52 -4.96
N SER A 127 -17.31 12.08 -4.96
CA SER A 127 -16.83 11.09 -5.94
C SER A 127 -17.41 9.74 -5.57
N SER A 128 -18.08 9.07 -6.52
CA SER A 128 -18.51 7.69 -6.31
C SER A 128 -17.30 6.81 -5.97
N TRP A 129 -17.45 6.00 -4.91
CA TRP A 129 -16.40 5.12 -4.43
C TRP A 129 -16.92 3.67 -4.30
N VAL A 130 -16.00 2.73 -4.42
CA VAL A 130 -16.25 1.30 -4.21
C VAL A 130 -15.18 0.70 -3.31
N ASN A 131 -15.59 -0.27 -2.50
CA ASN A 131 -14.67 -1.08 -1.72
C ASN A 131 -13.98 -2.10 -2.62
N ASN A 132 -12.66 -2.14 -2.57
CA ASN A 132 -11.84 -3.00 -3.42
C ASN A 132 -10.99 -3.94 -2.57
N LEU A 133 -11.40 -5.21 -2.55
CA LEU A 133 -10.70 -6.30 -1.85
C LEU A 133 -9.78 -7.11 -2.78
N TYR A 134 -9.50 -6.64 -4.01
CA TYR A 134 -8.71 -7.41 -4.98
C TYR A 134 -7.32 -7.74 -4.44
N VAL A 135 -6.62 -6.75 -3.90
CA VAL A 135 -5.28 -6.95 -3.33
C VAL A 135 -5.34 -7.91 -2.14
N ASP A 136 -6.29 -7.73 -1.23
CA ASP A 136 -6.52 -8.60 -0.07
C ASP A 136 -6.84 -10.05 -0.44
N LYS A 137 -7.60 -10.28 -1.51
CA LYS A 137 -7.89 -11.62 -2.02
C LYS A 137 -6.71 -12.26 -2.73
N ASN A 138 -5.70 -11.47 -3.11
CA ASN A 138 -4.55 -11.90 -3.89
C ASN A 138 -3.20 -11.60 -3.18
N ARG A 139 -3.16 -11.59 -1.85
CA ARG A 139 -1.97 -11.21 -1.06
C ARG A 139 -0.67 -11.86 -1.52
N LYS A 140 -0.69 -13.16 -1.79
CA LYS A 140 0.46 -13.91 -2.34
C LYS A 140 1.01 -13.32 -3.64
N LYS A 141 0.13 -12.88 -4.55
CA LYS A 141 0.51 -12.22 -5.81
C LYS A 141 1.27 -10.92 -5.54
N PHE A 142 0.99 -10.24 -4.44
CA PHE A 142 1.64 -8.99 -4.06
C PHE A 142 2.80 -9.16 -3.07
N GLY A 143 3.09 -10.39 -2.63
CA GLY A 143 4.13 -10.65 -1.63
C GLY A 143 3.75 -10.17 -0.23
N LEU A 144 2.46 -10.18 0.09
CA LEU A 144 1.93 -9.79 1.41
C LEU A 144 1.63 -11.04 2.24
N VAL A 145 1.58 -10.87 3.56
CA VAL A 145 1.22 -11.93 4.52
C VAL A 145 -0.13 -12.57 4.17
N GLU A 146 -0.12 -13.88 3.91
CA GLU A 146 -1.33 -14.63 3.54
C GLU A 146 -2.27 -14.79 4.75
N LYS A 147 -3.57 -14.93 4.49
CA LYS A 147 -4.53 -15.23 5.57
C LYS A 147 -4.22 -16.59 6.18
N LYS A 148 -4.33 -16.69 7.50
CA LYS A 148 -4.27 -17.99 8.19
C LYS A 148 -5.44 -18.84 7.70
N LYS A 149 -5.16 -20.09 7.29
CA LYS A 149 -6.25 -21.03 6.97
C LYS A 149 -6.99 -21.30 8.27
N GLU A 150 -8.31 -21.12 8.28
CA GLU A 150 -9.14 -21.66 9.35
C GLU A 150 -8.91 -23.17 9.38
N GLU A 151 -8.39 -23.68 10.49
CA GLU A 151 -8.38 -25.11 10.77
C GLU A 151 -9.86 -25.53 10.87
N LYS A 152 -10.30 -26.34 9.91
CA LYS A 152 -11.64 -26.92 9.89
C LYS A 152 -11.75 -28.09 10.85
#